data_AF-A0A8T7GEA8-F1
#
_entry.id   AF-A0A8T7GEA8-F1
#
_cell.length_a   1.000
_cell.length_b   1.000
_cell.length_c   1.000
_cell.angle_alpha   90.00
_cell.angle_beta   90.00
_cell.angle_gamma   90.00
#
_symmetry.space_group_name_H-M   'P 1'
#
loop_
_entity.id
_entity.type
_entity.pdbx_description
1 polymer ?
#
loop_
_entity_poly.entity_id
_entity_poly.type
_entity_poly.pdbx_seq_one_letter_code
_entity_poly.pdbx_strand_id
1 'polypeptide(L)'
;VPDGPDGRLFEAAIDWMNQRFVEDIRKDVQRGLHNLVLSHGCLPGPVARGFKKEPVIIGKRRNGQDHVAHRWVIDPDTAPIVRRAFELKAAGATRKHIHAQTGLYKSMSGYNPMFRNSIYFGKLDWGKGDRRIIVDDFIEPIVPKELWESVQRVLDRNRQKSNGDDPNHPRRKSSPLLLSGLAYCANCRTALSAVSTQRPGEKRYFYYRCSAHTVPERGCTHTRVPKEVLEEAVIKQLTEHILAPENAQRLAGEVLEAQQQPKIDTTALEKERIAVKSQIDNLVDAIAESGQNPALLSKLDQLTDQYEELGQDVRAAQTQNGVGELTMDELVKSTSELAAKLKAGDPEQVRLILRGLIKRIEVRRTEDKIEGQIFFLTPIEAFILSQQSPL
;
A
#
# COMPACT_ATOMS: atom_id res chain seq x y z
N VAL A 1 -3.67 -53.86 3.96
CA VAL A 1 -3.51 -53.50 5.39
C VAL A 1 -4.32 -54.52 6.17
N PRO A 2 -3.82 -55.09 7.28
CA PRO A 2 -4.58 -56.06 8.05
C PRO A 2 -5.85 -55.43 8.67
N ASP A 3 -6.99 -56.12 8.61
CA ASP A 3 -8.32 -55.62 9.00
C ASP A 3 -8.55 -55.60 10.54
N GLY A 4 -7.67 -54.93 11.28
CA GLY A 4 -7.72 -54.81 12.75
C GLY A 4 -7.25 -53.45 13.28
N PRO A 5 -7.27 -53.23 14.62
CA PRO A 5 -6.80 -51.98 15.25
C PRO A 5 -5.33 -51.65 14.93
N ASP A 6 -4.50 -52.66 14.66
CA ASP A 6 -3.12 -52.50 14.19
C ASP A 6 -3.03 -52.03 12.73
N GLY A 7 -4.09 -52.25 11.92
CA GLY A 7 -4.16 -51.81 10.53
C GLY A 7 -4.03 -50.30 10.37
N ARG A 8 -4.65 -49.54 11.28
CA ARG A 8 -4.52 -48.06 11.32
C ARG A 8 -3.10 -47.60 11.62
N LEU A 9 -2.35 -48.35 12.43
CA LEU A 9 -0.94 -48.07 12.73
C LEU A 9 -0.08 -48.28 11.47
N PHE A 10 -0.30 -49.39 10.75
CA PHE A 10 0.41 -49.68 9.49
C PHE A 10 0.07 -48.67 8.40
N GLU A 11 -1.19 -48.24 8.27
CA GLU A 11 -1.59 -47.17 7.36
C GLU A 11 -0.88 -45.86 7.69
N ALA A 12 -0.90 -45.43 8.95
CA ALA A 12 -0.21 -44.22 9.38
C ALA A 12 1.31 -44.28 9.12
N ALA A 13 1.93 -45.45 9.33
CA ALA A 13 3.35 -45.64 9.04
C ALA A 13 3.66 -45.58 7.54
N ILE A 14 2.82 -46.19 6.70
CA ILE A 14 2.95 -46.15 5.23
C ILE A 14 2.75 -44.71 4.73
N ASP A 15 1.73 -44.00 5.22
CA ASP A 15 1.48 -42.60 4.86
C ASP A 15 2.64 -41.70 5.27
N TRP A 16 3.19 -41.89 6.46
CA TRP A 16 4.38 -41.17 6.91
C TRP A 16 5.61 -41.47 6.04
N MET A 17 5.85 -42.75 5.70
CA MET A 17 6.95 -43.13 4.79
C MET A 17 6.78 -42.53 3.39
N ASN A 18 5.57 -42.56 2.85
CA ASN A 18 5.23 -41.96 1.56
C ASN A 18 5.43 -40.45 1.59
N GLN A 19 4.97 -39.78 2.64
CA GLN A 19 5.18 -38.35 2.82
C GLN A 19 6.67 -38.01 2.86
N ARG A 20 7.47 -38.78 3.61
CA ARG A 20 8.91 -38.58 3.69
C ARG A 20 9.60 -38.82 2.36
N PHE A 21 9.19 -39.84 1.61
CA PHE A 21 9.71 -40.11 0.26
C PHE A 21 9.40 -38.95 -0.71
N VAL A 22 8.17 -38.41 -0.67
CA VAL A 22 7.79 -37.22 -1.45
C VAL A 22 8.62 -36.01 -1.06
N GLU A 23 8.87 -35.81 0.24
CA GLU A 23 9.72 -34.73 0.75
C GLU A 23 11.18 -34.86 0.28
N ASP A 24 11.74 -36.07 0.30
CA ASP A 24 13.12 -36.32 -0.12
C ASP A 24 13.28 -36.16 -1.64
N ILE A 25 12.36 -36.70 -2.45
CA ILE A 25 12.31 -36.43 -3.90
C ILE A 25 12.24 -34.92 -4.17
N ARG A 26 11.38 -34.21 -3.43
CA ARG A 26 11.24 -32.77 -3.60
C ARG A 26 12.55 -32.04 -3.32
N LYS A 27 13.29 -32.42 -2.28
CA LYS A 27 14.61 -31.85 -1.97
C LYS A 27 15.61 -32.14 -3.07
N ASP A 28 15.65 -33.36 -3.60
CA ASP A 28 16.58 -33.74 -4.67
C ASP A 28 16.29 -33.03 -5.99
N VAL A 29 15.02 -32.92 -6.38
CA VAL A 29 14.61 -32.11 -7.54
C VAL A 29 15.03 -30.66 -7.34
N GLN A 30 14.86 -30.10 -6.14
CA GLN A 30 15.26 -28.72 -5.84
C GLN A 30 16.77 -28.52 -5.93
N ARG A 31 17.58 -29.43 -5.37
CA ARG A 31 19.04 -29.39 -5.51
C ARG A 31 19.45 -29.44 -6.98
N GLY A 32 18.79 -30.28 -7.78
CA GLY A 32 19.01 -30.35 -9.23
C GLY A 32 18.70 -29.02 -9.93
N LEU A 33 17.57 -28.38 -9.60
CA LEU A 33 17.21 -27.08 -10.16
C LEU A 33 18.17 -25.97 -9.71
N HIS A 34 18.61 -25.97 -8.46
CA HIS A 34 19.59 -25.02 -7.93
C HIS A 34 20.92 -25.16 -8.66
N ASN A 35 21.41 -26.39 -8.85
CA ASN A 35 22.63 -26.66 -9.61
C ASN A 35 22.49 -26.19 -11.07
N LEU A 36 21.35 -26.45 -11.70
CA LEU A 36 21.08 -26.05 -13.08
C LEU A 36 21.09 -24.52 -13.26
N VAL A 37 20.58 -23.77 -12.29
CA VAL A 37 20.62 -22.29 -12.28
C VAL A 37 22.03 -21.79 -12.01
N LEU A 38 22.69 -22.26 -10.95
CA LEU A 38 23.97 -21.73 -10.48
C LEU A 38 25.16 -22.15 -11.34
N SER A 39 25.20 -23.41 -11.78
CA SER A 39 26.33 -23.97 -12.54
C SER A 39 26.21 -23.74 -14.05
N HIS A 40 24.99 -23.73 -14.58
CA HIS A 40 24.74 -23.71 -16.03
C HIS A 40 23.96 -22.49 -16.52
N GLY A 41 23.55 -21.57 -15.64
CA GLY A 41 22.78 -20.38 -16.02
C GLY A 41 21.44 -20.71 -16.69
N CYS A 42 20.92 -21.92 -16.46
CA CYS A 42 19.71 -22.39 -17.11
C CYS A 42 18.50 -22.12 -16.23
N LEU A 43 17.40 -21.63 -16.81
CA LEU A 43 16.18 -21.28 -16.08
C LEU A 43 15.05 -22.25 -16.42
N PRO A 44 14.56 -23.03 -15.45
CA PRO A 44 13.44 -23.93 -15.66
C PRO A 44 12.12 -23.14 -15.72
N GLY A 45 11.26 -23.46 -16.70
CA GLY A 45 9.91 -22.91 -16.81
C GLY A 45 9.59 -22.16 -18.12
N PRO A 46 8.48 -21.39 -18.12
CA PRO A 46 8.10 -20.55 -19.24
C PRO A 46 9.01 -19.32 -19.34
N VAL A 47 9.43 -18.97 -20.55
CA VAL A 47 10.34 -17.85 -20.78
C VAL A 47 9.61 -16.52 -20.65
N ALA A 48 10.22 -15.57 -19.95
CA ALA A 48 9.73 -14.21 -19.90
C ALA A 48 9.75 -13.57 -21.30
N ARG A 49 8.76 -12.73 -21.62
CA ARG A 49 8.72 -12.02 -22.92
C ARG A 49 9.97 -11.16 -23.06
N GLY A 50 10.57 -11.10 -24.27
CA GLY A 50 11.86 -10.45 -24.50
C GLY A 50 13.06 -11.42 -24.49
N PHE A 51 12.86 -12.67 -24.06
CA PHE A 51 13.89 -13.70 -24.05
C PHE A 51 13.46 -14.94 -24.85
N LYS A 52 14.44 -15.73 -25.31
CA LYS A 52 14.28 -17.02 -26.00
C LYS A 52 15.12 -18.11 -25.32
N LYS A 53 14.73 -19.38 -25.53
CA LYS A 53 15.49 -20.54 -25.03
C LYS A 53 16.64 -20.86 -25.99
N GLU A 54 17.83 -21.01 -25.44
CA GLU A 54 18.98 -21.56 -26.14
C GLU A 54 19.38 -22.88 -25.49
N PRO A 55 19.52 -23.98 -26.25
CA PRO A 55 19.93 -25.27 -25.71
C PRO A 55 21.40 -25.25 -25.26
N VAL A 56 21.67 -25.81 -24.09
CA VAL A 56 23.01 -25.98 -23.50
C VAL A 56 23.16 -27.42 -23.06
N ILE A 57 24.26 -28.06 -23.45
CA ILE A 57 24.57 -29.43 -23.05
C ILE A 57 25.18 -29.38 -21.65
N ILE A 58 24.50 -29.96 -20.67
CA ILE A 58 24.90 -29.98 -19.25
C ILE A 58 25.59 -31.29 -18.83
N GLY A 59 25.66 -32.27 -19.74
CA GLY A 59 26.33 -33.54 -19.51
C GLY A 59 25.74 -34.65 -20.38
N LYS A 60 25.97 -35.90 -19.99
CA LYS A 60 25.37 -37.08 -20.63
C LYS A 60 24.44 -37.80 -19.67
N ARG A 61 23.31 -38.28 -20.21
CA ARG A 61 22.37 -39.14 -19.50
C ARG A 61 22.94 -40.55 -19.35
N ARG A 62 22.34 -41.35 -18.46
CA ARG A 62 22.74 -42.74 -18.19
C ARG A 62 22.65 -43.66 -19.42
N ASN A 63 21.86 -43.25 -20.42
CA ASN A 63 21.70 -43.92 -21.71
C ASN A 63 22.66 -43.39 -22.80
N GLY A 64 23.65 -42.57 -22.44
CA GLY A 64 24.67 -42.02 -23.35
C GLY A 64 24.24 -40.80 -24.18
N GLN A 65 22.95 -40.41 -24.14
CA GLN A 65 22.45 -39.23 -24.84
C GLN A 65 22.86 -37.92 -24.14
N ASP A 66 22.99 -36.84 -24.90
CA ASP A 66 23.27 -35.53 -24.32
C ASP A 66 22.11 -35.05 -23.44
N HIS A 67 22.46 -34.62 -22.24
CA HIS A 67 21.54 -33.96 -21.34
C HIS A 67 21.49 -32.48 -21.71
N VAL A 68 20.42 -32.08 -22.40
CA VAL A 68 20.21 -30.69 -22.82
C VAL A 68 19.34 -29.95 -21.80
N ALA A 69 19.85 -28.82 -21.32
CA ALA A 69 19.10 -27.80 -20.59
C ALA A 69 18.92 -26.56 -21.48
N HIS A 70 18.18 -25.57 -20.99
CA HIS A 70 17.95 -24.34 -21.74
C HIS A 70 18.31 -23.11 -20.90
N ARG A 71 19.21 -22.28 -21.43
CA ARG A 71 19.46 -20.93 -20.91
C ARG A 71 18.57 -19.92 -21.61
N TRP A 72 18.35 -18.79 -20.95
CA TRP A 72 17.59 -17.69 -21.53
C TRP A 72 18.56 -16.70 -22.16
N VAL A 73 18.26 -16.26 -23.38
CA VAL A 73 19.03 -15.25 -24.10
C VAL A 73 18.07 -14.19 -24.62
N ILE A 74 18.56 -12.96 -24.79
CA ILE A 74 17.77 -11.86 -25.36
C ILE A 74 17.23 -12.28 -26.74
N ASP A 75 15.94 -12.05 -26.93
CA ASP A 75 15.28 -12.22 -28.20
C ASP A 75 15.31 -10.88 -28.97
N PRO A 76 16.06 -10.77 -30.08
CA PRO A 76 16.26 -9.49 -30.77
C PRO A 76 14.95 -8.87 -31.28
N ASP A 77 13.93 -9.68 -31.58
CA ASP A 77 12.67 -9.19 -32.11
C ASP A 77 11.75 -8.63 -31.01
N THR A 78 11.69 -9.32 -29.86
CA THR A 78 10.76 -8.95 -28.78
C THR A 78 11.37 -8.05 -27.72
N ALA A 79 12.70 -8.06 -27.53
CA ALA A 79 13.38 -7.24 -26.53
C ALA A 79 13.21 -5.72 -26.72
N PRO A 80 13.27 -5.16 -27.94
CA PRO A 80 13.01 -3.73 -28.16
C PRO A 80 11.59 -3.32 -27.76
N ILE A 81 10.61 -4.18 -28.02
CA ILE A 81 9.20 -3.96 -27.67
C ILE A 81 9.02 -3.97 -26.15
N VAL A 82 9.70 -4.87 -25.45
CA VAL A 82 9.73 -4.90 -23.98
C VAL A 82 10.36 -3.62 -23.44
N ARG A 83 11.52 -3.21 -23.94
CA ARG A 83 12.17 -1.95 -23.52
C ARG A 83 11.23 -0.76 -23.69
N ARG A 84 10.55 -0.66 -24.83
CA ARG A 84 9.54 0.37 -25.09
C ARG A 84 8.40 0.34 -24.08
N ALA A 85 7.92 -0.85 -23.69
CA ALA A 85 6.90 -0.97 -22.66
C ALA A 85 7.33 -0.39 -21.30
N PHE A 86 8.59 -0.60 -20.91
CA PHE A 86 9.17 -0.02 -19.69
C PHE A 86 9.33 1.50 -19.78
N GLU A 87 9.81 2.03 -20.92
CA GLU A 87 9.90 3.49 -21.16
C GLU A 87 8.53 4.17 -21.04
N LEU A 88 7.51 3.63 -21.72
CA LEU A 88 6.15 4.16 -21.64
C LEU A 88 5.63 4.12 -20.20
N LYS A 89 5.95 3.06 -19.46
CA LYS A 89 5.53 2.95 -18.06
C LYS A 89 6.24 3.95 -17.16
N ALA A 90 7.53 4.18 -17.36
CA ALA A 90 8.31 5.18 -16.66
C ALA A 90 7.78 6.60 -16.93
N ALA A 91 7.34 6.88 -18.16
CA ALA A 91 6.66 8.12 -18.54
C ALA A 91 5.24 8.26 -17.95
N GLY A 92 4.76 7.28 -17.17
CA GLY A 92 3.45 7.33 -16.51
C GLY A 92 2.28 6.84 -17.36
N ALA A 93 2.52 6.24 -18.54
CA ALA A 93 1.45 5.75 -19.39
C ALA A 93 0.58 4.69 -18.70
N THR A 94 -0.71 4.68 -19.06
CA THR A 94 -1.64 3.67 -18.57
C THR A 94 -1.36 2.32 -19.22
N ARG A 95 -1.65 1.22 -18.51
CA ARG A 95 -1.51 -0.14 -19.07
C ARG A 95 -2.32 -0.35 -20.35
N LYS A 96 -3.45 0.35 -20.50
CA LYS A 96 -4.29 0.28 -21.70
C LYS A 96 -3.53 0.83 -22.91
N HIS A 97 -2.88 1.97 -22.74
CA HIS A 97 -2.04 2.59 -23.76
C HIS A 97 -0.84 1.71 -24.12
N ILE A 98 -0.15 1.17 -23.10
CA ILE A 98 1.00 0.27 -23.31
C ILE A 98 0.57 -1.00 -24.08
N HIS A 99 -0.55 -1.60 -23.71
CA HIS A 99 -1.06 -2.79 -24.39
C HIS A 99 -1.41 -2.52 -25.85
N ALA A 100 -2.04 -1.38 -26.14
CA ALA A 100 -2.37 -0.97 -27.50
C ALA A 100 -1.13 -0.73 -28.38
N GLN A 101 -0.04 -0.22 -27.79
CA GLN A 101 1.19 0.06 -28.54
C GLN A 101 2.12 -1.15 -28.69
N THR A 102 2.18 -2.04 -27.69
CA THR A 102 3.20 -3.09 -27.64
C THR A 102 2.68 -4.48 -27.99
N GLY A 103 1.40 -4.79 -27.75
CA GLY A 103 0.81 -6.09 -28.08
C GLY A 103 1.48 -7.33 -27.43
N LEU A 104 2.38 -7.15 -26.44
CA LEU A 104 3.24 -8.22 -25.89
C LEU A 104 2.48 -9.37 -25.22
N TYR A 105 1.29 -9.08 -24.70
CA TYR A 105 0.43 -10.03 -24.01
C TYR A 105 -0.96 -10.02 -24.60
N LYS A 106 -1.63 -11.18 -24.60
CA LYS A 106 -3.04 -11.31 -24.99
C LYS A 106 -3.98 -10.47 -24.12
N SER A 107 -3.61 -10.20 -22.87
CA SER A 107 -4.40 -9.40 -21.94
C SER A 107 -3.53 -8.39 -21.18
N MET A 108 -4.17 -7.33 -20.68
CA MET A 108 -3.51 -6.29 -19.89
C MET A 108 -2.93 -6.79 -18.54
N SER A 109 -3.37 -7.95 -18.05
CA SER A 109 -2.91 -8.46 -16.75
C SER A 109 -1.46 -8.95 -16.79
N GLY A 110 -0.96 -9.37 -17.95
CA GLY A 110 0.42 -9.85 -18.11
C GLY A 110 1.50 -8.80 -17.82
N TYR A 111 1.18 -7.51 -17.98
CA TYR A 111 2.12 -6.41 -17.73
C TYR A 111 2.41 -6.20 -16.24
N ASN A 112 1.49 -6.54 -15.34
CA ASN A 112 1.69 -6.37 -13.89
C ASN A 112 2.89 -7.18 -13.36
N PRO A 113 2.95 -8.52 -13.57
CA PRO A 113 4.11 -9.28 -13.16
C PRO A 113 5.35 -8.92 -13.97
N MET A 114 5.21 -8.53 -15.24
CA MET A 114 6.35 -8.12 -16.09
C MET A 114 7.12 -6.95 -15.47
N PHE A 115 6.43 -5.86 -15.11
CA PHE A 115 7.11 -4.67 -14.58
C PHE A 115 7.76 -4.89 -13.21
N ARG A 116 7.34 -5.91 -12.45
CA ARG A 116 7.96 -6.23 -11.15
C ARG A 116 9.04 -7.30 -11.24
N ASN A 117 9.18 -7.96 -12.39
CA ASN A 117 10.16 -9.01 -12.57
C ASN A 117 11.56 -8.39 -12.69
N SER A 118 12.47 -8.77 -11.81
CA SER A 118 13.84 -8.28 -11.76
C SER A 118 14.72 -8.84 -12.89
N ILE A 119 14.29 -9.92 -13.56
CA ILE A 119 15.05 -10.54 -14.65
C ILE A 119 15.31 -9.57 -15.80
N TYR A 120 14.45 -8.56 -15.98
CA TYR A 120 14.57 -7.58 -17.05
C TYR A 120 15.78 -6.65 -16.89
N PHE A 121 16.26 -6.43 -15.66
CA PHE A 121 17.51 -5.72 -15.39
C PHE A 121 18.67 -6.67 -15.03
N GLY A 122 18.49 -7.98 -15.23
CA GLY A 122 19.55 -8.98 -15.10
C GLY A 122 19.59 -9.72 -13.76
N LYS A 123 18.75 -9.37 -12.78
CA LYS A 123 18.71 -10.05 -11.47
C LYS A 123 17.69 -11.17 -11.43
N LEU A 124 18.14 -12.37 -11.12
CA LEU A 124 17.26 -13.51 -10.86
C LEU A 124 16.79 -13.50 -9.41
N ASP A 125 15.47 -13.52 -9.22
CA ASP A 125 14.82 -13.76 -7.92
C ASP A 125 13.82 -14.90 -8.10
N TRP A 126 14.20 -16.09 -7.61
CA TRP A 126 13.47 -17.33 -7.88
C TRP A 126 13.27 -18.15 -6.60
N GLY A 127 12.08 -18.72 -6.43
CA GLY A 127 11.73 -19.52 -5.24
C GLY A 127 11.07 -18.71 -4.12
N LYS A 128 10.82 -19.35 -2.98
CA LYS A 128 10.15 -18.77 -1.80
C LYS A 128 10.66 -19.39 -0.49
N GLY A 129 10.72 -18.59 0.57
CA GLY A 129 11.20 -19.00 1.90
C GLY A 129 12.69 -19.36 1.87
N ASP A 130 13.08 -20.39 2.61
CA ASP A 130 14.47 -20.92 2.70
C ASP A 130 15.04 -21.44 1.36
N ARG A 131 14.26 -21.35 0.28
CA ARG A 131 14.58 -21.85 -1.07
C ARG A 131 14.63 -20.72 -2.10
N ARG A 132 14.61 -19.47 -1.64
CA ARG A 132 14.73 -18.30 -2.50
C ARG A 132 16.19 -18.17 -2.93
N ILE A 133 16.43 -18.26 -4.22
CA ILE A 133 17.71 -17.98 -4.86
C ILE A 133 17.66 -16.57 -5.41
N ILE A 134 18.66 -15.78 -5.03
CA ILE A 134 18.87 -14.44 -5.58
C ILE A 134 20.26 -14.47 -6.22
N VAL A 135 20.32 -14.23 -7.53
CA VAL A 135 21.57 -14.14 -8.28
C VAL A 135 21.55 -12.81 -9.03
N ASP A 136 22.49 -11.94 -8.66
CA ASP A 136 22.74 -10.70 -9.37
C ASP A 136 23.49 -11.00 -10.68
N ASP A 137 23.30 -10.17 -11.70
CA ASP A 137 23.92 -10.29 -13.03
C ASP A 137 23.78 -11.67 -13.68
N PHE A 138 22.64 -12.31 -13.46
CA PHE A 138 22.32 -13.65 -13.96
C PHE A 138 22.18 -13.69 -15.49
N ILE A 139 21.60 -12.65 -16.10
CA ILE A 139 21.35 -12.56 -17.54
C ILE A 139 21.59 -11.14 -18.03
N GLU A 140 21.94 -11.02 -19.31
CA GLU A 140 22.07 -9.72 -19.97
C GLU A 140 20.75 -8.92 -19.86
N PRO A 141 20.83 -7.67 -19.35
CA PRO A 141 19.64 -6.87 -19.08
C PRO A 141 18.99 -6.33 -20.37
N ILE A 142 17.67 -6.50 -20.49
CA ILE A 142 16.89 -5.85 -21.55
C ILE A 142 16.68 -4.36 -21.24
N VAL A 143 16.53 -4.02 -19.96
CA VAL A 143 16.36 -2.64 -19.49
C VAL A 143 17.47 -2.25 -18.51
N PRO A 144 17.98 -1.01 -18.58
CA PRO A 144 18.90 -0.50 -17.56
C PRO A 144 18.26 -0.49 -16.18
N LYS A 145 19.10 -0.60 -15.14
CA LYS A 145 18.66 -0.61 -13.74
C LYS A 145 17.87 0.65 -13.39
N GLU A 146 18.33 1.81 -13.85
CA GLU A 146 17.73 3.11 -13.59
C GLU A 146 16.31 3.20 -14.18
N LEU A 147 16.12 2.65 -15.38
CA LEU A 147 14.80 2.57 -16.02
C LEU A 147 13.87 1.65 -15.22
N TRP A 148 14.36 0.49 -14.79
CA TRP A 148 13.57 -0.44 -13.98
C TRP A 148 13.16 0.16 -12.63
N GLU A 149 14.08 0.83 -11.94
CA GLU A 149 13.83 1.52 -10.67
C GLU A 149 12.85 2.68 -10.84
N SER A 150 12.93 3.43 -11.94
CA SER A 150 11.94 4.47 -12.27
C SER A 150 10.53 3.90 -12.39
N VAL A 151 10.39 2.72 -13.00
CA VAL A 151 9.12 2.00 -13.10
C VAL A 151 8.65 1.55 -11.73
N GLN A 152 9.52 1.04 -10.85
CA GLN A 152 9.13 0.67 -9.48
C GLN A 152 8.60 1.89 -8.73
N ARG A 153 9.28 3.04 -8.78
CA ARG A 153 8.80 4.30 -8.18
C ARG A 153 7.41 4.69 -8.69
N VAL A 154 7.16 4.56 -9.99
CA VAL A 154 5.83 4.81 -10.57
C VAL A 154 4.81 3.79 -10.07
N LEU A 155 5.14 2.51 -9.98
CA LEU A 155 4.24 1.47 -9.49
C LEU A 155 3.89 1.67 -8.02
N ASP A 156 4.87 2.04 -7.19
CA ASP A 156 4.69 2.20 -5.75
C ASP A 156 3.94 3.50 -5.44
N ARG A 157 4.21 4.59 -6.17
CA ARG A 157 3.37 5.80 -6.13
C ARG A 157 1.92 5.50 -6.51
N ASN A 158 1.71 4.72 -7.59
CA ASN A 158 0.37 4.32 -7.99
C ASN A 158 -0.30 3.41 -6.96
N ARG A 159 0.48 2.55 -6.28
CA ARG A 159 0.00 1.69 -5.20
C ARG A 159 -0.42 2.52 -4.00
N GLN A 160 0.39 3.48 -3.55
CA GLN A 160 0.05 4.42 -2.48
C GLN A 160 -1.23 5.18 -2.79
N LYS A 161 -1.34 5.74 -4.01
CA LYS A 161 -2.58 6.37 -4.49
C LYS A 161 -3.78 5.42 -4.47
N SER A 162 -3.59 4.14 -4.78
CA SER A 162 -4.67 3.14 -4.81
C SER A 162 -5.07 2.57 -3.45
N ASN A 163 -4.15 2.56 -2.47
CA ASN A 163 -4.38 1.99 -1.14
C ASN A 163 -5.23 2.88 -0.23
N GLY A 164 -5.59 4.08 -0.69
CA GLY A 164 -6.60 4.90 -0.04
C GLY A 164 -6.12 6.12 0.71
N ASP A 165 -4.84 6.46 0.63
CA ASP A 165 -4.31 7.66 1.28
C ASP A 165 -4.50 8.93 0.44
N ASP A 166 -4.91 8.80 -0.83
CA ASP A 166 -5.25 9.95 -1.69
C ASP A 166 -6.74 10.31 -1.58
N PRO A 167 -7.10 11.45 -0.94
CA PRO A 167 -8.48 11.91 -0.82
C PRO A 167 -9.14 12.18 -2.18
N ASN A 168 -8.33 12.52 -3.20
CA ASN A 168 -8.78 12.91 -4.53
C ASN A 168 -8.84 11.75 -5.53
N HIS A 169 -8.63 10.50 -5.08
CA HIS A 169 -8.68 9.35 -5.97
C HIS A 169 -10.02 9.28 -6.74
N PRO A 170 -10.03 9.11 -8.08
CA PRO A 170 -11.26 9.14 -8.89
C PRO A 170 -12.35 8.17 -8.41
N ARG A 171 -11.97 6.95 -7.98
CA ARG A 171 -12.91 5.98 -7.40
C ARG A 171 -13.53 6.42 -6.06
N ARG A 172 -12.88 7.32 -5.31
CA ARG A 172 -13.41 7.89 -4.06
C ARG A 172 -14.33 9.08 -4.36
N LYS A 173 -13.95 9.95 -5.30
CA LYS A 173 -14.82 11.06 -5.77
C LYS A 173 -16.12 10.52 -6.39
N SER A 174 -16.02 9.51 -7.26
CA SER A 174 -17.17 8.88 -7.90
C SER A 174 -17.87 7.82 -7.04
N SER A 175 -17.49 7.67 -5.77
CA SER A 175 -18.06 6.62 -4.93
C SER A 175 -19.52 6.95 -4.61
N PRO A 176 -20.42 5.97 -4.56
CA PRO A 176 -21.78 6.18 -4.06
C PRO A 176 -21.86 6.33 -2.54
N LEU A 177 -20.77 6.07 -1.79
CA LEU A 177 -20.71 6.08 -0.33
C LEU A 177 -20.07 7.38 0.21
N LEU A 178 -20.68 8.03 1.21
CA LEU A 178 -20.16 9.25 1.85
C LEU A 178 -18.88 8.98 2.64
N LEU A 179 -18.82 7.88 3.39
CA LEU A 179 -17.71 7.53 4.27
C LEU A 179 -16.59 6.76 3.55
N SER A 180 -16.51 6.93 2.22
CA SER A 180 -15.54 6.23 1.37
C SER A 180 -14.12 6.53 1.79
N GLY A 181 -13.50 5.54 2.42
CA GLY A 181 -12.13 5.63 2.88
C GLY A 181 -11.92 6.38 4.20
N LEU A 182 -13.01 6.70 4.89
CA LEU A 182 -13.01 7.00 6.32
C LEU A 182 -13.39 5.76 7.14
N ALA A 183 -14.18 4.84 6.57
CA ALA A 183 -14.70 3.68 7.28
C ALA A 183 -13.78 2.44 7.17
N TYR A 184 -13.48 1.82 8.32
CA TYR A 184 -12.64 0.65 8.50
C TYR A 184 -13.35 -0.42 9.33
N CYS A 185 -13.00 -1.68 9.12
CA CYS A 185 -13.51 -2.79 9.90
C CYS A 185 -12.84 -2.82 11.28
N ALA A 186 -13.61 -2.80 12.37
CA ALA A 186 -13.08 -2.89 13.73
C ALA A 186 -12.36 -4.22 14.01
N ASN A 187 -12.70 -5.31 13.31
CA ASN A 187 -12.14 -6.64 13.57
C ASN A 187 -10.76 -6.83 12.94
N CYS A 188 -10.57 -6.37 11.70
CA CYS A 188 -9.33 -6.61 10.94
C CYS A 188 -8.64 -5.33 10.47
N ARG A 189 -9.14 -4.16 10.87
CA ARG A 189 -8.65 -2.81 10.51
C ARG A 189 -8.52 -2.55 9.01
N THR A 190 -9.09 -3.40 8.17
CA THR A 190 -9.09 -3.21 6.71
C THR A 190 -10.20 -2.24 6.32
N ALA A 191 -9.95 -1.42 5.30
CA ALA A 191 -10.94 -0.47 4.78
C ALA A 191 -12.25 -1.15 4.35
N LEU A 192 -13.36 -0.44 4.53
CA LEU A 192 -14.66 -0.85 4.01
C LEU A 192 -14.84 -0.33 2.58
N SER A 193 -15.30 -1.20 1.70
CA SER A 193 -15.55 -0.94 0.28
C SER A 193 -17.04 -0.96 -0.06
N ALA A 194 -17.42 -0.25 -1.11
CA ALA A 194 -18.78 -0.23 -1.61
C ALA A 194 -19.13 -1.55 -2.31
N VAL A 195 -20.25 -2.14 -1.92
CA VAL A 195 -20.92 -3.20 -2.67
C VAL A 195 -22.37 -2.82 -2.90
N SER A 196 -22.94 -3.24 -4.03
CA SER A 196 -24.34 -2.96 -4.34
C SER A 196 -25.13 -4.23 -4.58
N THR A 197 -26.41 -4.21 -4.24
CA THR A 197 -27.37 -5.25 -4.62
C THR A 197 -28.51 -4.58 -5.38
N GLN A 198 -28.90 -5.15 -6.51
CA GLN A 198 -30.02 -4.67 -7.31
C GLN A 198 -30.81 -5.88 -7.81
N ARG A 199 -32.10 -5.92 -7.49
CA ARG A 199 -33.03 -6.88 -8.09
C ARG A 199 -33.57 -6.31 -9.40
N PRO A 200 -33.93 -7.15 -10.39
CA PRO A 200 -34.54 -6.68 -11.63
C PRO A 200 -35.78 -5.82 -11.34
N GLY A 201 -35.84 -4.61 -11.89
CA GLY A 201 -36.94 -3.67 -11.68
C GLY A 201 -36.90 -2.86 -10.37
N GLU A 202 -35.94 -3.12 -9.47
CA GLU A 202 -35.82 -2.41 -8.20
C GLU A 202 -34.66 -1.39 -8.18
N LYS A 203 -34.74 -0.45 -7.24
CA LYS A 203 -33.66 0.50 -6.94
C LYS A 203 -32.41 -0.25 -6.45
N ARG A 204 -31.25 0.25 -6.84
CA ARG A 204 -29.95 -0.26 -6.37
C ARG A 204 -29.69 0.16 -4.93
N TYR A 205 -29.42 -0.81 -4.05
CA TYR A 205 -29.03 -0.59 -2.65
C TYR A 205 -27.51 -0.71 -2.50
N PHE A 206 -26.92 0.12 -1.65
CA PHE A 206 -25.48 0.12 -1.38
C PHE A 206 -25.19 -0.32 0.06
N TYR A 207 -24.07 -1.01 0.24
CA TYR A 207 -23.61 -1.49 1.54
C TYR A 207 -22.10 -1.26 1.68
N TYR A 208 -21.66 -1.05 2.93
CA TYR A 208 -20.26 -1.12 3.32
C TYR A 208 -19.88 -2.57 3.59
N ARG A 209 -18.85 -3.08 2.91
CA ARG A 209 -18.32 -4.43 3.12
C ARG A 209 -16.82 -4.38 3.34
N CYS A 210 -16.34 -5.12 4.34
CA CYS A 210 -14.91 -5.25 4.60
C CYS A 210 -14.19 -5.87 3.39
N SER A 211 -13.16 -5.19 2.87
CA SER A 211 -12.40 -5.69 1.72
C SER A 211 -11.59 -6.96 2.03
N ALA A 212 -11.30 -7.24 3.31
CA ALA A 212 -10.68 -8.51 3.70
C ALA A 212 -11.62 -9.71 3.56
N HIS A 213 -12.94 -9.51 3.59
CA HIS A 213 -13.91 -10.60 3.41
C HIS A 213 -13.83 -11.21 1.99
N THR A 214 -13.38 -10.46 0.99
CA THR A 214 -13.21 -11.00 -0.37
C THR A 214 -11.92 -11.80 -0.54
N VAL A 215 -11.06 -11.85 0.48
CA VAL A 215 -9.79 -12.59 0.47
C VAL A 215 -9.90 -13.73 1.48
N PRO A 216 -10.16 -14.98 1.03
CA PRO A 216 -10.40 -16.11 1.94
C PRO A 216 -9.30 -16.31 2.99
N GLU A 217 -8.04 -16.09 2.60
CA GLU A 217 -6.85 -16.20 3.45
C GLU A 217 -6.85 -15.23 4.65
N ARG A 218 -7.60 -14.12 4.59
CA ARG A 218 -7.67 -13.13 5.66
C ARG A 218 -8.78 -13.39 6.68
N GLY A 219 -9.70 -14.32 6.41
CA GLY A 219 -10.67 -14.83 7.39
C GLY A 219 -11.62 -13.81 8.04
N CYS A 220 -11.85 -12.63 7.44
CA CYS A 220 -12.70 -11.62 8.07
C CYS A 220 -14.20 -11.95 7.93
N THR A 221 -14.88 -12.12 9.06
CA THR A 221 -16.31 -12.46 9.17
C THR A 221 -17.24 -11.24 9.23
N HIS A 222 -16.72 -10.03 9.01
CA HIS A 222 -17.51 -8.81 9.18
C HIS A 222 -18.64 -8.71 8.13
N THR A 223 -19.88 -8.70 8.62
CA THR A 223 -21.09 -8.61 7.78
C THR A 223 -21.21 -7.25 7.10
N ARG A 224 -21.88 -7.22 5.94
CA ARG A 224 -22.22 -5.98 5.22
C ARG A 224 -23.04 -5.03 6.11
N VAL A 225 -22.80 -3.73 6.04
CA VAL A 225 -23.57 -2.70 6.76
C VAL A 225 -24.36 -1.87 5.75
N PRO A 226 -25.67 -1.67 5.92
CA PRO A 226 -26.45 -0.80 5.03
C PRO A 226 -25.87 0.60 4.98
N LYS A 227 -25.77 1.18 3.78
CA LYS A 227 -25.20 2.51 3.57
C LYS A 227 -25.92 3.55 4.42
N GLU A 228 -27.24 3.58 4.29
CA GLU A 228 -28.13 4.60 4.85
C GLU A 228 -28.01 4.61 6.37
N VAL A 229 -28.09 3.42 7.00
CA VAL A 229 -27.98 3.26 8.45
C VAL A 229 -26.65 3.78 9.00
N LEU A 230 -25.53 3.47 8.35
CA LEU A 230 -24.22 3.90 8.82
C LEU A 230 -24.01 5.41 8.62
N GLU A 231 -24.40 5.93 7.45
CA GLU A 231 -24.22 7.35 7.12
C GLU A 231 -25.10 8.25 7.99
N GLU A 232 -26.37 7.88 8.18
CA GLU A 232 -27.28 8.61 9.07
C GLU A 232 -26.81 8.59 10.52
N ALA A 233 -26.32 7.45 11.01
CA ALA A 233 -25.79 7.35 12.37
C ALA A 233 -24.58 8.28 12.59
N VAL A 234 -23.65 8.33 11.62
CA VAL A 234 -22.47 9.19 11.71
C VAL A 234 -22.85 10.68 11.63
N ILE A 235 -23.72 11.06 10.70
CA ILE A 235 -24.19 12.45 10.54
C ILE A 235 -24.96 12.91 11.79
N LYS A 236 -25.84 12.04 12.32
CA LYS A 236 -26.58 12.30 13.55
C LYS A 236 -25.64 12.51 14.73
N GLN A 237 -24.66 11.61 14.93
CA GLN A 237 -23.70 11.72 16.02
C GLN A 237 -22.87 13.01 15.93
N LEU A 238 -22.42 13.39 14.73
CA LEU A 238 -21.71 14.65 14.49
C LEU A 238 -22.58 15.86 14.84
N THR A 239 -23.83 15.86 14.39
CA THR A 239 -24.69 17.04 14.53
C THR A 239 -25.22 17.22 15.95
N GLU A 240 -25.55 16.12 16.62
CA GLU A 240 -26.17 16.14 17.96
C GLU A 240 -25.16 16.16 19.11
N HIS A 241 -23.90 15.75 18.87
CA HIS A 241 -22.89 15.73 19.93
C HIS A 241 -21.69 16.62 19.65
N ILE A 242 -21.15 16.66 18.44
CA ILE A 242 -19.94 17.46 18.17
C ILE A 242 -20.31 18.92 17.84
N LEU A 243 -21.30 19.12 16.98
CA LEU A 243 -21.75 20.43 16.52
C LEU A 243 -22.99 20.94 17.26
N ALA A 244 -23.32 20.32 18.41
CA ALA A 244 -24.40 20.80 19.25
C ALA A 244 -24.07 22.21 19.78
N PRO A 245 -25.04 23.12 19.89
CA PRO A 245 -24.79 24.51 20.29
C PRO A 245 -24.04 24.64 21.63
N GLU A 246 -24.39 23.77 22.58
CA GLU A 246 -23.80 23.72 23.92
C GLU A 246 -22.32 23.27 23.88
N ASN A 247 -22.00 22.29 23.03
CA ASN A 247 -20.63 21.81 22.85
C ASN A 247 -19.80 22.73 21.96
N ALA A 248 -20.43 23.42 21.02
CA ALA A 248 -19.78 24.41 20.18
C ALA A 248 -19.23 25.58 21.01
N GLN A 249 -19.97 26.05 22.01
CA GLN A 249 -19.48 27.09 22.94
C GLN A 249 -18.29 26.59 23.77
N ARG A 250 -18.34 25.36 24.27
CA ARG A 250 -17.22 24.76 25.03
C ARG A 250 -15.97 24.62 24.15
N LEU A 251 -16.11 24.07 22.95
CA LEU A 251 -15.02 23.91 21.99
C LEU A 251 -14.45 25.26 21.55
N ALA A 252 -15.30 26.27 21.37
CA ALA A 252 -14.86 27.62 21.05
C ALA A 252 -14.09 28.26 22.21
N GLY A 253 -14.47 27.98 23.47
CA GLY A 253 -13.69 28.36 24.64
C GLY A 253 -12.29 27.74 24.65
N GLU A 254 -12.17 26.44 24.40
CA GLU A 254 -10.87 25.75 24.31
C GLU A 254 -9.99 26.30 23.18
N VAL A 255 -10.59 26.65 22.04
CA VAL A 255 -9.89 27.29 20.91
C VAL A 255 -9.41 28.70 21.27
N LEU A 256 -10.22 29.48 22.00
CA LEU A 256 -9.85 30.81 22.47
C LEU A 256 -8.73 30.77 23.53
N GLU A 257 -8.77 29.82 24.45
CA GLU A 257 -7.67 29.59 25.40
C GLU A 257 -6.37 29.21 24.68
N ALA A 258 -6.46 28.39 23.64
CA ALA A 258 -5.30 28.06 22.80
C ALA A 258 -4.76 29.29 22.03
N GLN A 259 -5.63 30.22 21.61
CA GLN A 259 -5.21 31.50 21.00
C GLN A 259 -4.52 32.45 21.97
N GLN A 260 -4.87 32.40 23.26
CA GLN A 260 -4.29 33.27 24.29
C GLN A 260 -2.89 32.83 24.73
N GLN A 261 -2.47 31.61 24.40
CA GLN A 261 -1.11 31.18 24.66
C GLN A 261 -0.12 31.97 23.78
N PRO A 262 1.05 32.36 24.32
CA PRO A 262 2.02 33.15 23.57
C PRO A 262 2.44 32.40 22.30
N LYS A 263 2.42 33.10 21.17
CA LYS A 263 2.90 32.55 19.89
C LYS A 263 4.34 32.08 20.06
N ILE A 264 4.59 30.83 19.73
CA ILE A 264 5.93 30.25 19.79
C ILE A 264 6.72 30.79 18.59
N ASP A 265 7.90 31.37 18.81
CA ASP A 265 8.77 31.80 17.72
C ASP A 265 9.31 30.58 16.96
N THR A 266 8.68 30.25 15.83
CA THR A 266 9.07 29.11 14.98
C THR A 266 10.39 29.36 14.24
N THR A 267 10.88 30.60 14.17
CA THR A 267 12.08 30.92 13.38
C THR A 267 13.35 30.33 14.00
N ALA A 268 13.43 30.23 15.33
CA ALA A 268 14.56 29.61 16.02
C ALA A 268 14.60 28.09 15.75
N LEU A 269 13.45 27.41 15.89
CA LEU A 269 13.30 25.97 15.65
C LEU A 269 13.57 25.60 14.18
N GLU A 270 13.10 26.42 13.24
CA GLU A 270 13.37 26.21 11.81
C GLU A 270 14.85 26.38 11.47
N LYS A 271 15.53 27.38 12.06
CA LYS A 271 16.98 27.56 11.90
C LYS A 271 17.76 26.36 12.44
N GLU A 272 17.39 25.86 13.61
CA GLU A 272 18.03 24.68 14.20
C GLU A 272 17.82 23.43 13.32
N ARG A 273 16.60 23.25 12.80
CA ARG A 273 16.28 22.15 11.89
C ARG A 273 17.07 22.21 10.57
N ILE A 274 17.29 23.41 10.01
CA ILE A 274 18.14 23.60 8.82
C ILE A 274 19.61 23.28 9.14
N ALA A 275 20.09 23.67 10.32
CA ALA A 275 21.45 23.37 10.76
C ALA A 275 21.66 21.86 10.91
N VAL A 276 20.75 21.15 11.56
CA VAL A 276 20.79 19.68 11.70
C VAL A 276 20.73 19.00 10.33
N LYS A 277 19.87 19.45 9.41
CA LYS A 277 19.83 18.92 8.04
C LYS A 277 21.17 19.08 7.32
N SER A 278 21.81 20.23 7.45
CA SER A 278 23.12 20.48 6.84
C SER A 278 24.20 19.54 7.41
N GLN A 279 24.12 19.20 8.70
CA GLN A 279 25.00 18.20 9.31
C GLN A 279 24.75 16.79 8.79
N ILE A 280 23.49 16.42 8.55
CA ILE A 280 23.11 15.15 7.92
C ILE A 280 23.69 15.07 6.51
N ASP A 281 23.47 16.09 5.68
CA ASP A 281 23.95 16.13 4.29
C ASP A 281 25.48 15.97 4.24
N ASN A 282 26.22 16.70 5.09
CA ASN A 282 27.68 16.58 5.19
C ASN A 282 28.15 15.18 5.62
N LEU A 283 27.45 14.51 6.53
CA LEU A 283 27.80 13.15 6.96
C LEU A 283 27.50 12.11 5.87
N VAL A 284 26.42 12.31 5.12
CA VAL A 284 26.07 11.45 3.98
C VAL A 284 27.14 11.56 2.89
N ASP A 285 27.59 12.76 2.57
CA ASP A 285 28.68 13.00 1.61
C ASP A 285 30.00 12.36 2.08
N ALA A 286 30.34 12.51 3.37
CA ALA A 286 31.53 11.88 3.95
C ALA A 286 31.49 10.34 3.88
N ILE A 287 30.32 9.72 4.09
CA ILE A 287 30.13 8.27 3.96
C ILE A 287 30.27 7.83 2.49
N ALA A 288 29.78 8.64 1.55
CA ALA A 288 29.87 8.37 0.12
C ALA A 288 31.33 8.39 -0.39
N GLU A 289 32.18 9.26 0.18
CA GLU A 289 33.58 9.41 -0.20
C GLU A 289 34.53 8.43 0.55
N SER A 290 34.25 8.16 1.84
CA SER A 290 35.24 7.57 2.76
C SER A 290 34.94 6.12 3.18
N GLY A 291 33.75 5.60 2.85
CA GLY A 291 33.28 4.29 3.30
C GLY A 291 32.68 4.28 4.71
N GLN A 292 31.98 3.20 5.04
CA GLN A 292 31.15 3.10 6.25
C GLN A 292 31.99 2.92 7.52
N ASN A 293 31.83 3.84 8.48
CA ASN A 293 32.30 3.70 9.86
C ASN A 293 31.07 3.57 10.80
N PRO A 294 31.02 2.56 11.68
CA PRO A 294 29.91 2.39 12.64
C PRO A 294 29.62 3.64 13.49
N ALA A 295 30.63 4.44 13.82
CA ALA A 295 30.46 5.69 14.56
C ALA A 295 29.73 6.77 13.75
N LEU A 296 29.95 6.81 12.42
CA LEU A 296 29.25 7.75 11.52
C LEU A 296 27.78 7.36 11.37
N LEU A 297 27.47 6.06 11.28
CA LEU A 297 26.09 5.57 11.23
C LEU A 297 25.32 5.91 12.50
N SER A 298 25.92 5.69 13.68
CA SER A 298 25.27 6.06 14.95
C SER A 298 25.03 7.56 15.08
N LYS A 299 25.95 8.40 14.57
CA LYS A 299 25.76 9.86 14.59
C LYS A 299 24.70 10.33 13.59
N LEU A 300 24.62 9.68 12.43
CA LEU A 300 23.59 9.92 11.43
C LEU A 300 22.20 9.59 11.99
N ASP A 301 22.04 8.45 12.66
CA ASP A 301 20.78 8.06 13.30
C ASP A 301 20.34 9.11 14.34
N GLN A 302 21.24 9.54 15.24
CA GLN A 302 20.95 10.58 16.23
C GLN A 302 20.49 11.90 15.61
N LEU A 303 21.17 12.36 14.54
CA LEU A 303 20.81 13.60 13.87
C LEU A 303 19.48 13.46 13.10
N THR A 304 19.21 12.27 12.57
CA THR A 304 17.94 11.97 11.89
C THR A 304 16.78 12.01 12.89
N ASP A 305 16.94 11.39 14.06
CA ASP A 305 15.97 11.44 15.16
C ASP A 305 15.73 12.88 15.61
N GLN A 306 16.80 13.65 15.84
CA GLN A 306 16.72 15.06 16.22
C GLN A 306 16.01 15.91 15.15
N TYR A 307 16.26 15.64 13.86
CA TYR A 307 15.59 16.33 12.75
C TYR A 307 14.09 16.01 12.68
N GLU A 308 13.71 14.77 13.02
CA GLU A 308 12.31 14.37 13.12
C GLU A 308 11.61 15.02 14.31
N GLU A 309 12.25 15.04 15.49
CA GLU A 309 11.73 15.67 16.71
C GLU A 309 11.52 17.19 16.52
N LEU A 310 12.53 17.91 16.04
CA LEU A 310 12.41 19.33 15.68
C LEU A 310 11.31 19.56 14.62
N GLY A 311 11.11 18.60 13.72
CA GLY A 311 10.04 18.64 12.74
C GLY A 311 8.63 18.51 13.35
N GLN A 312 8.49 17.77 14.45
CA GLN A 312 7.25 17.66 15.21
C GLN A 312 6.99 18.95 16.00
N ASP A 313 8.02 19.51 16.64
CA ASP A 313 7.93 20.74 17.42
C ASP A 313 7.55 21.95 16.56
N VAL A 314 8.16 22.10 15.38
CA VAL A 314 7.80 23.16 14.42
C VAL A 314 6.32 23.03 14.01
N ARG A 315 5.82 21.82 13.76
CA ARG A 315 4.41 21.60 13.38
C ARG A 315 3.45 21.90 14.54
N ALA A 316 3.81 21.53 15.76
CA ALA A 316 3.02 21.84 16.95
C ALA A 316 2.93 23.37 17.16
N ALA A 317 4.07 24.06 17.10
CA ALA A 317 4.17 25.51 17.22
C ALA A 317 3.43 26.25 16.10
N GLN A 318 3.54 25.80 14.84
CA GLN A 318 2.78 26.36 13.71
C GLN A 318 1.27 26.16 13.87
N THR A 319 0.83 25.05 14.46
CA THR A 319 -0.60 24.84 14.73
C THR A 319 -1.12 25.83 15.77
N GLN A 320 -0.37 26.01 16.86
CA GLN A 320 -0.71 26.96 17.90
C GLN A 320 -0.76 28.40 17.34
N ASN A 321 0.18 28.75 16.47
CA ASN A 321 0.23 30.06 15.82
C ASN A 321 -0.81 30.25 14.70
N GLY A 322 -1.32 29.14 14.13
CA GLY A 322 -2.24 29.10 12.99
C GLY A 322 -3.73 29.22 13.36
N VAL A 323 -4.04 29.23 14.67
CA VAL A 323 -5.40 29.56 15.12
C VAL A 323 -5.58 31.08 14.95
N GLY A 324 -6.28 31.49 13.88
CA GLY A 324 -6.58 32.91 13.63
C GLY A 324 -7.37 33.53 14.78
N GLU A 325 -7.27 34.86 14.94
CA GLU A 325 -8.11 35.62 15.87
C GLU A 325 -9.57 35.47 15.44
N LEU A 326 -10.27 34.54 16.08
CA LEU A 326 -11.66 34.20 15.79
C LEU A 326 -12.48 34.53 17.02
N THR A 327 -13.54 35.29 16.85
CA THR A 327 -14.43 35.63 17.97
C THR A 327 -15.34 34.44 18.32
N MET A 328 -15.79 34.38 19.57
CA MET A 328 -16.70 33.34 20.07
C MET A 328 -17.96 33.23 19.18
N ASP A 329 -18.51 34.37 18.76
CA ASP A 329 -19.72 34.42 17.93
C ASP A 329 -19.48 33.89 16.51
N GLU A 330 -18.31 34.13 15.93
CA GLU A 330 -17.95 33.60 14.60
C GLU A 330 -17.75 32.09 14.62
N LEU A 331 -17.21 31.52 15.70
CA LEU A 331 -17.05 30.08 15.88
C LEU A 331 -18.40 29.37 16.07
N VAL A 332 -19.28 29.93 16.91
CA VAL A 332 -20.65 29.40 17.11
C VAL A 332 -21.46 29.50 15.81
N LYS A 333 -21.33 30.60 15.07
CA LYS A 333 -21.98 30.73 13.76
C LYS A 333 -21.44 29.69 12.77
N SER A 334 -20.12 29.54 12.65
CA SER A 334 -19.49 28.59 11.74
C SER A 334 -19.88 27.13 12.03
N THR A 335 -19.93 26.75 13.32
CA THR A 335 -20.37 25.39 13.73
C THR A 335 -21.83 25.13 13.38
N SER A 336 -22.71 26.13 13.57
CA SER A 336 -24.12 26.03 13.18
C SER A 336 -24.32 25.91 11.66
N GLU A 337 -23.52 26.64 10.87
CA GLU A 337 -23.53 26.57 9.41
C GLU A 337 -23.02 25.21 8.90
N LEU A 338 -21.98 24.65 9.54
CA LEU A 338 -21.48 23.30 9.23
C LEU A 338 -22.52 22.22 9.56
N ALA A 339 -23.22 22.35 10.69
CA ALA A 339 -24.30 21.45 11.07
C ALA A 339 -25.47 21.48 10.06
N ALA A 340 -25.83 22.68 9.58
CA ALA A 340 -26.85 22.83 8.54
C ALA A 340 -26.41 22.20 7.21
N LYS A 341 -25.16 22.42 6.80
CA LYS A 341 -24.58 21.83 5.58
C LYS A 341 -24.45 20.31 5.65
N LEU A 342 -24.22 19.73 6.83
CA LEU A 342 -24.20 18.27 6.99
C LEU A 342 -25.59 17.63 6.83
N LYS A 343 -26.66 18.34 7.18
CA LYS A 343 -28.05 17.84 7.07
C LYS A 343 -28.65 18.02 5.67
N ALA A 344 -28.35 19.12 4.99
CA ALA A 344 -29.02 19.51 3.73
C ALA A 344 -28.07 19.83 2.56
N GLY A 345 -26.76 19.67 2.74
CA GLY A 345 -25.77 19.98 1.71
C GLY A 345 -25.68 18.92 0.61
N ASP A 346 -25.07 19.31 -0.50
CA ASP A 346 -24.74 18.40 -1.58
C ASP A 346 -23.77 17.29 -1.11
N PRO A 347 -23.88 16.03 -1.58
CA PRO A 347 -23.01 14.94 -1.16
C PRO A 347 -21.51 15.21 -1.30
N GLU A 348 -21.07 16.06 -2.23
CA GLU A 348 -19.66 16.44 -2.33
C GLU A 348 -19.23 17.36 -1.18
N GLN A 349 -20.06 18.34 -0.82
CA GLN A 349 -19.81 19.24 0.31
C GLN A 349 -19.82 18.48 1.63
N VAL A 350 -20.79 17.59 1.82
CA VAL A 350 -20.89 16.74 3.02
C VAL A 350 -19.62 15.89 3.18
N ARG A 351 -19.12 15.29 2.09
CA ARG A 351 -17.85 14.54 2.13
C ARG A 351 -16.66 15.39 2.54
N LEU A 352 -16.58 16.62 2.04
CA LEU A 352 -15.48 17.51 2.36
C LEU A 352 -15.48 17.87 3.85
N ILE A 353 -16.65 18.17 4.41
CA ILE A 353 -16.81 18.43 5.84
C ILE A 353 -16.44 17.18 6.67
N LEU A 354 -16.96 16.00 6.29
CA LEU A 354 -16.67 14.76 7.00
C LEU A 354 -15.17 14.43 7.02
N ARG A 355 -14.46 14.70 5.92
CA ARG A 355 -12.99 14.50 5.84
C ARG A 355 -12.20 15.51 6.66
N GLY A 356 -12.71 16.72 6.83
CA GLY A 356 -12.07 17.75 7.65
C GLY A 356 -12.23 17.49 9.16
N LEU A 357 -13.25 16.74 9.56
CA LEU A 357 -13.54 16.46 10.98
C LEU A 357 -13.10 15.06 11.41
N ILE A 358 -13.24 14.05 10.54
CA ILE A 358 -13.06 12.65 10.91
C ILE A 358 -11.75 12.11 10.33
N LYS A 359 -10.91 11.58 11.21
CA LYS A 359 -9.68 10.86 10.85
C LYS A 359 -10.01 9.48 10.31
N ARG A 360 -10.83 8.72 11.04
CA ARG A 360 -11.30 7.38 10.65
C ARG A 360 -12.49 6.93 11.49
N ILE A 361 -13.24 5.97 10.99
CA ILE A 361 -14.39 5.36 11.65
C ILE A 361 -14.16 3.86 11.67
N GLU A 362 -14.11 3.26 12.86
CA GLU A 362 -14.07 1.82 13.02
C GLU A 362 -15.50 1.30 13.22
N VAL A 363 -15.94 0.41 12.33
CA VAL A 363 -17.30 -0.14 12.35
C VAL A 363 -17.24 -1.62 12.69
N ARG A 364 -18.11 -2.03 13.60
CA ARG A 364 -18.40 -3.42 13.95
C ARG A 364 -19.89 -3.67 13.76
N ARG A 365 -20.24 -4.75 13.07
CA ARG A 365 -21.61 -5.25 13.04
C ARG A 365 -21.68 -6.62 13.73
N THR A 366 -22.41 -6.68 14.83
CA THR A 366 -22.92 -7.92 15.43
C THR A 366 -24.29 -8.24 14.83
N GLU A 367 -24.85 -9.43 15.09
CA GLU A 367 -26.07 -9.92 14.43
C GLU A 367 -27.21 -8.90 14.46
N ASP A 368 -27.42 -8.24 15.61
CA ASP A 368 -28.53 -7.28 15.82
C ASP A 368 -28.10 -5.82 16.01
N LYS A 369 -26.79 -5.52 16.10
CA LYS A 369 -26.30 -4.17 16.42
C LYS A 369 -25.17 -3.73 15.51
N ILE A 370 -25.15 -2.43 15.21
CA ILE A 370 -24.04 -1.76 14.53
C ILE A 370 -23.39 -0.84 15.57
N GLU A 371 -22.13 -1.12 15.88
CA GLU A 371 -21.30 -0.32 16.76
C GLU A 371 -20.25 0.40 15.93
N GLY A 372 -19.98 1.65 16.26
CA GLY A 372 -19.00 2.48 15.57
C GLY A 372 -18.19 3.31 16.54
N GLN A 373 -16.88 3.38 16.34
CA GLN A 373 -16.00 4.34 17.02
C GLN A 373 -15.51 5.36 16.00
N ILE A 374 -15.76 6.64 16.26
CA ILE A 374 -15.32 7.76 15.41
C ILE A 374 -14.08 8.37 16.03
N PHE A 375 -13.00 8.42 15.25
CA PHE A 375 -11.76 9.09 15.61
C PHE A 375 -11.74 10.44 14.89
N PHE A 376 -11.73 11.53 15.64
CA PHE A 376 -11.69 12.88 15.10
C PHE A 376 -10.26 13.32 14.79
N LEU A 377 -10.11 14.25 13.85
CA LEU A 377 -8.85 14.93 13.62
C LEU A 377 -8.60 15.89 14.77
N THR A 378 -7.37 15.90 15.27
CA THR A 378 -6.93 16.98 16.17
C THR A 378 -6.78 18.28 15.37
N PRO A 379 -6.82 19.47 16.01
CA PRO A 379 -6.59 20.74 15.32
C PRO A 379 -5.29 20.76 14.50
N ILE A 380 -4.24 20.10 14.98
CA ILE A 380 -2.94 19.90 14.30
C ILE A 380 -3.12 19.13 12.99
N GLU A 381 -3.83 18.00 13.05
CA GLU A 381 -4.04 17.15 11.87
C GLU A 381 -4.95 17.82 10.83
N ALA A 382 -5.97 18.56 11.28
CA ALA A 382 -6.86 19.33 10.41
C ALA A 382 -6.11 20.46 9.68
N PHE A 383 -5.24 21.19 10.39
CA PHE A 383 -4.42 22.25 9.82
C PHE A 383 -3.43 21.71 8.77
N ILE A 384 -2.73 20.60 9.07
CA ILE A 384 -1.82 19.95 8.12
C ILE A 384 -2.57 19.49 6.85
N LEU A 385 -3.78 18.96 6.99
CA LEU A 385 -4.60 18.54 5.83
C LEU A 385 -5.08 19.72 4.98
N SER A 386 -5.38 20.87 5.59
CA SER A 386 -5.75 22.09 4.85
C SER A 386 -4.60 22.67 4.04
N GLN A 387 -3.35 22.53 4.50
CA GLN A 387 -2.15 22.98 3.78
C GLN A 387 -1.80 22.08 2.58
N GLN A 388 -2.30 20.83 2.56
CA GLN A 388 -2.02 19.85 1.51
C GLN A 388 -3.08 19.81 0.39
N SER A 389 -4.20 20.51 0.55
CA SER A 389 -5.24 20.62 -0.48
C SER A 389 -5.19 22.00 -1.12
N PRO A 390 -4.77 22.15 -2.39
CA PRO A 390 -5.10 23.35 -3.13
C PRO A 390 -6.62 23.34 -3.35
N LEU A 391 -7.28 24.40 -2.88
CA LEU A 391 -8.67 24.73 -3.24
C LEU A 391 -8.85 24.72 -4.76
#